data_AF-A0AAU6F2P9-F1
#
_entry.id   AF-A0AAU6F2P9-F1
#
_cell.length_a   1.000
_cell.length_b   1.000
_cell.length_c   1.000
_cell.angle_alpha   90.00
_cell.angle_beta   90.00
_cell.angle_gamma   90.00
#
_symmetry.space_group_name_H-M   'P 1'
#
loop_
_entity.id
_entity.type
_entity.pdbx_description
1 polymer ?
#
loop_
_entity_poly.entity_id
_entity_poly.type
_entity_poly.pdbx_seq_one_letter_code
_entity_poly.pdbx_strand_id
1 'polypeptide(L)'
;MPGTVTMYSTTWCGYCRRLKGQMDREGIAYNEINIEHDADSAAFVEKANGGNQTVPTLLIVGDSGAESVMTNPSLAQVKQALSA
;
A
#
# COMPACT_ATOMS: atom_id res chain seq x y z
N MET A 1 -13.71 -12.27 -4.57
CA MET A 1 -12.34 -12.69 -4.20
C MET A 1 -11.99 -11.93 -2.94
N PRO A 2 -11.24 -12.50 -1.98
CA PRO A 2 -10.83 -11.73 -0.82
C PRO A 2 -10.02 -10.52 -1.29
N GLY A 3 -10.34 -9.33 -0.77
CA GLY A 3 -9.63 -8.11 -1.08
C GLY A 3 -8.12 -8.26 -0.83
N THR A 4 -7.31 -7.68 -1.71
CA THR A 4 -5.85 -7.78 -1.66
C THR A 4 -5.26 -6.41 -1.37
N VAL A 5 -4.30 -6.33 -0.44
CA VAL A 5 -3.52 -5.12 -0.22
C VAL A 5 -2.09 -5.32 -0.67
N THR A 6 -1.57 -4.40 -1.46
CA THR A 6 -0.17 -4.33 -1.85
C THR A 6 0.41 -3.03 -1.33
N MET A 7 1.39 -3.10 -0.44
CA MET A 7 2.07 -1.97 0.14
C MET A 7 3.45 -1.79 -0.51
N TYR A 8 3.61 -0.69 -1.23
CA TYR A 8 4.90 -0.23 -1.73
C TYR A 8 5.63 0.54 -0.64
N SER A 9 6.82 0.04 -0.30
CA SER A 9 7.64 0.54 0.80
C SER A 9 9.11 0.61 0.39
N THR A 10 9.92 1.21 1.26
CA THR A 10 11.39 1.21 1.17
C THR A 10 12.00 0.72 2.47
N THR A 11 13.25 0.28 2.43
CA THR A 11 13.96 -0.34 3.55
C THR A 11 14.15 0.63 4.73
N TRP A 12 14.22 1.92 4.46
CA TRP A 12 14.48 2.99 5.43
C TRP A 12 13.22 3.77 5.85
N CYS A 13 12.05 3.42 5.33
CA CYS A 13 10.79 4.13 5.60
C CYS A 13 10.19 3.76 6.98
N GLY A 14 10.37 4.65 7.95
CA GLY A 14 9.77 4.49 9.30
C GLY A 14 8.25 4.47 9.31
N TYR A 15 7.60 5.22 8.41
CA TYR A 15 6.13 5.24 8.26
C TYR A 15 5.58 3.90 7.77
N CYS A 16 6.27 3.28 6.81
CA CYS A 16 5.93 1.99 6.25
C CYS A 16 5.94 0.91 7.34
N ARG A 17 6.99 0.91 8.18
CA ARG A 17 7.11 -0.01 9.33
C ARG A 17 5.98 0.16 10.33
N ARG A 18 5.53 1.41 10.57
CA ARG A 18 4.40 1.71 11.46
C ARG A 18 3.09 1.19 10.90
N LEU A 19 2.80 1.46 9.63
CA LEU A 19 1.57 1.02 8.97
C LEU A 19 1.50 -0.52 8.89
N LYS A 20 2.63 -1.15 8.53
CA LYS A 20 2.80 -2.60 8.54
C LYS A 20 2.40 -3.22 9.88
N GLY A 21 2.94 -2.69 10.98
CA GLY A 21 2.61 -3.15 12.33
C GLY A 21 1.17 -2.86 12.76
N GLN A 22 0.46 -1.91 12.13
CA GLN A 22 -0.98 -1.72 12.33
C GLN A 22 -1.80 -2.76 11.58
N MET A 23 -1.42 -3.07 10.33
CA MET A 23 -2.08 -4.07 9.51
C MET A 23 -1.92 -5.49 10.09
N ASP A 24 -0.71 -5.83 10.56
CA ASP A 24 -0.45 -7.10 11.25
C ASP A 24 -1.31 -7.25 12.50
N ARG A 25 -1.47 -6.18 13.30
CA ARG A 25 -2.32 -6.20 14.50
C ARG A 25 -3.80 -6.42 14.19
N GLU A 26 -4.25 -5.93 13.04
CA GLU A 26 -5.62 -6.10 12.56
C GLU A 26 -5.82 -7.42 11.81
N GLY A 27 -4.76 -8.21 11.58
CA GLY A 27 -4.82 -9.46 10.83
C GLY A 27 -5.13 -9.27 9.35
N ILE A 28 -4.81 -8.09 8.79
CA ILE A 28 -5.03 -7.80 7.37
C ILE A 28 -3.88 -8.40 6.57
N ALA A 29 -4.18 -9.24 5.59
CA ALA A 29 -3.18 -9.74 4.66
C ALA A 29 -2.74 -8.61 3.72
N TYR A 30 -1.43 -8.39 3.62
CA TYR A 30 -0.84 -7.44 2.68
C TYR A 30 0.43 -8.01 2.05
N ASN A 31 0.71 -7.59 0.83
CA ASN A 31 1.93 -7.88 0.12
C ASN A 31 2.85 -6.67 0.18
N GLU A 32 4.03 -6.81 0.78
CA GLU A 32 5.02 -5.74 0.84
C GLU A 32 5.94 -5.82 -0.39
N ILE A 33 6.00 -4.75 -1.17
CA ILE A 33 6.89 -4.63 -2.32
C ILE A 33 7.90 -3.52 -2.03
N ASN A 34 9.18 -3.85 -2.14
CA ASN A 34 10.25 -2.88 -1.98
C ASN A 34 10.60 -2.24 -3.33
N ILE A 35 10.27 -0.96 -3.47
CA ILE A 35 10.51 -0.21 -4.71
C ILE A 35 12.01 0.02 -4.98
N GLU A 36 12.88 -0.14 -3.98
CA GLU A 36 14.33 -0.02 -4.17
C GLU A 36 14.92 -1.19 -4.96
N HIS A 37 14.23 -2.34 -4.96
CA HIS A 37 14.65 -3.54 -5.68
C HIS A 37 13.85 -3.78 -6.96
N ASP A 38 12.76 -3.03 -7.16
CA ASP A 38 11.82 -3.22 -8.25
C ASP A 38 11.54 -1.88 -8.95
N ALA A 39 12.22 -1.67 -10.10
CA ALA A 39 12.13 -0.43 -10.85
C ALA A 39 10.72 -0.19 -11.43
N ASP A 40 9.99 -1.25 -11.76
CA ASP A 40 8.60 -1.17 -12.22
C ASP A 40 7.68 -0.63 -11.11
N SER A 41 7.84 -1.12 -9.88
CA SER A 41 7.11 -0.62 -8.71
C SER A 41 7.47 0.82 -8.36
N ALA A 42 8.73 1.21 -8.51
CA ALA A 42 9.15 2.60 -8.36
C ALA A 42 8.43 3.51 -9.37
N ALA A 43 8.39 3.10 -10.65
CA ALA A 43 7.66 3.83 -11.69
C ALA A 43 6.15 3.89 -11.43
N PHE A 44 5.57 2.82 -10.88
CA PHE A 44 4.16 2.81 -10.46
C PHE A 44 3.89 3.83 -9.35
N VAL A 45 4.72 3.86 -8.32
CA VAL A 45 4.62 4.82 -7.21
C VAL A 45 4.81 6.26 -7.70
N GLU A 46 5.79 6.50 -8.56
CA GLU A 46 5.97 7.82 -9.19
C GLU A 46 4.73 8.24 -9.96
N LYS A 47 4.19 7.36 -10.81
CA LYS A 47 2.99 7.65 -11.60
C LYS A 47 1.78 7.94 -10.72
N ALA A 48 1.61 7.18 -9.65
CA ALA A 48 0.53 7.38 -8.67
C ALA A 48 0.65 8.71 -7.92
N ASN A 49 1.86 9.23 -7.74
CA ASN A 49 2.17 10.42 -6.95
C ASN A 49 2.61 11.64 -7.78
N GLY A 50 2.37 11.62 -9.10
CA GLY A 50 2.69 12.73 -10.00
C GLY A 50 4.19 12.98 -10.17
N GLY A 51 4.99 11.92 -10.18
CA GLY A 51 6.45 11.95 -10.36
C GLY A 51 7.26 11.84 -9.06
N ASN A 52 6.61 11.67 -7.91
CA ASN A 52 7.29 11.53 -6.63
C ASN A 52 7.29 10.08 -6.13
N GLN A 53 8.42 9.59 -5.63
CA GLN A 53 8.49 8.28 -4.96
C GLN A 53 7.99 8.37 -3.50
N THR A 54 6.77 8.85 -3.30
CA THR A 54 6.21 9.03 -1.95
C THR A 54 5.80 7.68 -1.38
N VAL A 55 6.47 7.25 -0.34
CA VAL A 55 6.15 6.02 0.42
C VAL A 55 5.66 6.34 1.83
N PRO A 56 4.74 5.54 2.41
CA PRO A 56 4.15 4.32 1.85
C PRO A 56 3.03 4.60 0.82
N THR A 57 3.05 3.90 -0.31
CA THR A 57 1.94 3.88 -1.27
C THR A 57 1.26 2.51 -1.20
N LEU A 58 -0.06 2.46 -1.13
CA LEU A 58 -0.83 1.22 -1.05
C LEU A 58 -1.75 1.10 -2.25
N LEU A 59 -1.73 -0.06 -2.88
CA LEU A 59 -2.69 -0.50 -3.87
C LEU A 59 -3.62 -1.50 -3.17
N ILE A 60 -4.88 -1.13 -3.02
CA ILE A 60 -5.91 -1.96 -2.40
C ILE A 60 -6.88 -2.37 -3.48
N VAL A 61 -7.15 -3.66 -3.57
CA VAL A 61 -8.21 -4.22 -4.41
C VAL A 61 -9.30 -4.68 -3.46
N GLY A 62 -10.42 -3.96 -3.44
CA GLY A 62 -11.56 -4.28 -2.59
C GLY A 62 -12.28 -5.57 -3.00
N ASP A 63 -13.16 -6.06 -2.13
CA ASP A 63 -13.93 -7.29 -2.37
C ASP A 63 -14.83 -7.19 -3.63
N SER A 64 -15.24 -5.96 -3.99
CA SER A 64 -16.01 -5.67 -5.21
C SER A 64 -15.16 -5.60 -6.47
N GLY A 65 -13.84 -5.69 -6.35
CA GLY A 65 -12.88 -5.51 -7.45
C GLY A 65 -12.48 -4.05 -7.70
N ALA A 66 -12.87 -3.12 -6.82
CA ALA A 66 -12.44 -1.72 -6.91
C ALA A 66 -10.95 -1.58 -6.57
N GLU A 67 -10.16 -1.06 -7.50
CA GLU A 67 -8.75 -0.72 -7.26
C GLU A 67 -8.62 0.69 -6.70
N SER A 68 -7.99 0.82 -5.54
CA SER A 68 -7.73 2.08 -4.85
C SER A 68 -6.24 2.23 -4.59
N VAL A 69 -5.63 3.26 -5.18
CA VAL A 69 -4.24 3.63 -4.87
C VAL A 69 -4.27 4.79 -3.88
N MET A 70 -3.61 4.61 -2.74
CA MET A 70 -3.57 5.60 -1.68
C MET A 70 -2.13 5.85 -1.22
N THR A 71 -1.76 7.11 -1.14
CA THR A 71 -0.44 7.53 -0.65
C THR A 71 -0.55 7.98 0.79
N ASN A 72 0.24 7.38 1.67
CA ASN A 72 0.22 7.62 3.11
C ASN A 72 -1.18 7.48 3.77
N PRO A 73 -1.94 6.39 3.50
CA PRO A 73 -3.25 6.20 4.12
C PRO A 73 -3.13 5.80 5.59
N SER A 74 -4.19 6.07 6.34
CA SER A 74 -4.41 5.50 7.67
C SER A 74 -4.98 4.08 7.58
N LEU A 75 -4.78 3.28 8.63
CA LEU A 75 -5.37 1.93 8.73
C LEU A 75 -6.89 1.90 8.50
N ALA A 76 -7.60 2.94 8.96
CA ALA A 76 -9.04 3.07 8.76
C ALA A 76 -9.41 3.19 7.28
N GLN A 77 -8.64 3.97 6.50
CA GLN A 77 -8.84 4.08 5.05
C GLN A 77 -8.54 2.76 4.34
N VAL A 78 -7.50 2.04 4.77
CA VAL A 78 -7.17 0.73 4.20
C VAL A 78 -8.30 -0.27 4.40
N LYS A 79 -8.84 -0.33 5.62
CA LYS A 79 -10.02 -1.16 5.93
C LYS A 79 -11.23 -0.77 5.09
N GLN A 80 -11.50 0.53 4.97
CA GLN A 80 -12.62 1.03 4.20
C GLN A 80 -12.51 0.66 2.72
N ALA A 81 -11.32 0.79 2.12
CA ALA A 81 -11.11 0.45 0.72
C ALA A 81 -11.12 -1.07 0.47
N LEU A 82 -10.73 -1.89 1.46
CA LEU A 82 -10.88 -3.35 1.38
C LEU A 82 -12.35 -3.78 1.36
N SER A 83 -13.18 -3.12 2.17
CA SER A 83 -14.62 -3.38 2.25
C SER A 83 -15.45 -2.73 1.14
N ALA A 84 -14.82 -1.93 0.28
CA ALA A 84 -15.48 -1.29 -0.86
C ALA A 84 -15.62 -2.26 -2.03
#